data_AF-A0A7X6A8V4-F1
#
_entry.id   AF-A0A7X6A8V4-F1
#
_cell.length_a   1.000
_cell.length_b   1.000
_cell.length_c   1.000
_cell.angle_alpha   90.00
_cell.angle_beta   90.00
_cell.angle_gamma   90.00
#
_symmetry.space_group_name_H-M   'P 1'
#
loop_
_entity.id
_entity.type
_entity.pdbx_description
1 polymer ?
#
loop_
_entity_poly.entity_id
_entity_poly.type
_entity_poly.pdbx_seq_one_letter_code
_entity_poly.pdbx_strand_id
1 'polypeptide(L)'
;RISDSLQQGVLDTRMVPVAPLFNRFKRVVRDLSAERGKRVNLVIAGEKTELDKRMIDELGEPLVHLVRNSIDHGLESPEVRADRGKPE
;
A
#
# COMPACT_ATOMS: atom_id res chain seq x y z
N ARG A 1 -16.66 -0.60 -30.62
CA ARG A 1 -16.71 0.88 -30.77
C ARG A 1 -17.82 1.52 -29.95
N ILE A 2 -19.12 1.31 -30.22
CA ILE A 2 -20.21 1.84 -29.34
C ILE A 2 -20.27 1.09 -27.99
N SER A 3 -20.01 -0.22 -27.99
CA SER A 3 -19.94 -1.02 -26.76
C SER A 3 -18.83 -0.60 -25.81
N ASP A 4 -17.66 -0.19 -26.34
CA ASP A 4 -16.51 0.22 -25.52
C ASP A 4 -16.78 1.55 -24.81
N SER A 5 -17.43 2.52 -25.48
CA SER A 5 -17.83 3.78 -24.86
C SER A 5 -18.91 3.62 -23.80
N LEU A 6 -19.83 2.66 -23.99
CA LEU A 6 -20.85 2.35 -22.98
C LEU A 6 -20.23 1.64 -21.77
N GLN A 7 -19.32 0.67 -22.01
CA GLN A 7 -18.57 0.01 -20.95
C GLN A 7 -17.70 1.00 -20.15
N GLN A 8 -17.03 1.94 -20.82
CA GLN A 8 -16.23 2.97 -20.15
C GLN A 8 -17.11 3.85 -19.26
N GLY A 9 -18.26 4.32 -19.77
CA GLY A 9 -19.19 5.12 -18.97
C GLY A 9 -19.77 4.37 -17.76
N VAL A 10 -19.89 3.04 -17.79
CA VAL A 10 -20.27 2.23 -16.62
C VAL A 10 -19.13 2.09 -15.62
N LEU A 11 -17.88 1.92 -16.08
CA LEU A 11 -16.70 1.87 -15.21
C LEU A 11 -16.53 3.17 -14.43
N ASP A 12 -16.74 4.32 -15.07
CA ASP A 12 -16.61 5.64 -14.46
C ASP A 12 -17.56 5.85 -13.26
N THR A 13 -18.74 5.21 -13.25
CA THR A 13 -19.69 5.32 -12.12
C THR A 13 -19.23 4.61 -10.84
N ARG A 14 -18.20 3.76 -10.93
CA ARG A 14 -17.71 2.92 -9.82
C ARG A 14 -16.32 3.31 -9.34
N MET A 15 -15.75 4.34 -9.94
CA MET A 15 -14.45 4.87 -9.56
C MET A 15 -14.53 5.45 -8.15
N VAL A 16 -13.63 5.02 -7.28
CA VAL A 16 -13.52 5.53 -5.92
C VAL A 16 -12.05 5.87 -5.64
N PRO A 17 -11.77 6.89 -4.80
CA PRO A 17 -10.40 7.24 -4.45
C PRO A 17 -9.72 6.09 -3.73
N VAL A 18 -8.43 5.88 -3.99
CA VAL A 18 -7.63 4.81 -3.34
C VAL A 18 -7.25 5.14 -1.89
N ALA A 19 -7.44 6.38 -1.43
CA ALA A 19 -7.12 6.83 -0.07
C ALA A 19 -7.56 5.89 1.08
N PRO A 20 -8.76 5.28 1.06
CA PRO A 20 -9.20 4.37 2.12
C PRO A 20 -8.29 3.15 2.26
N LEU A 21 -7.79 2.60 1.14
CA LEU A 21 -6.85 1.47 1.15
C LEU A 21 -5.51 1.89 1.78
N PHE A 22 -5.00 3.06 1.43
CA PHE A 22 -3.74 3.57 1.98
C PHE A 22 -3.80 3.84 3.50
N ASN A 23 -4.96 4.22 4.03
CA ASN A 23 -5.14 4.34 5.48
C ASN A 23 -4.98 3.00 6.20
N ARG A 24 -5.36 1.88 5.57
CA ARG A 24 -5.09 0.53 6.10
C ARG A 24 -3.58 0.24 6.17
N PHE A 25 -2.81 0.66 5.16
CA PHE A 25 -1.34 0.50 5.17
C PHE A 25 -0.69 1.28 6.32
N LYS A 26 -1.12 2.52 6.59
CA LYS A 26 -0.61 3.32 7.74
C LYS A 26 -0.72 2.56 9.06
N ARG A 27 -1.84 1.84 9.27
CA ARG A 27 -2.04 1.02 10.47
C ARG A 27 -1.15 -0.23 10.47
N VAL A 28 -1.19 -1.00 9.38
CA VAL A 28 -0.39 -2.24 9.26
C VAL A 28 1.11 -1.97 9.45
N VAL A 29 1.64 -0.93 8.82
CA VAL A 29 3.05 -0.56 8.95
C VAL A 29 3.41 -0.19 10.38
N ARG A 30 2.54 0.56 11.09
CA ARG A 30 2.76 0.93 12.49
C ARG A 30 2.79 -0.29 13.40
N ASP A 31 1.82 -1.18 13.25
CA ASP A 31 1.69 -2.38 14.08
C ASP A 31 2.88 -3.32 13.85
N LEU A 32 3.24 -3.58 12.58
CA LEU A 32 4.40 -4.42 12.22
C LEU A 32 5.74 -3.78 12.60
N SER A 33 5.88 -2.47 12.48
CA SER A 33 7.08 -1.73 12.90
C SER A 33 7.35 -1.93 14.39
N ALA A 34 6.30 -1.84 15.22
CA ALA A 34 6.39 -2.10 16.65
C ALA A 34 6.66 -3.58 16.95
N GLU A 35 5.94 -4.50 16.30
CA GLU A 35 6.07 -5.95 16.51
C GLU A 35 7.47 -6.48 16.12
N ARG A 36 8.05 -5.96 15.04
CA ARG A 36 9.37 -6.37 14.54
C ARG A 36 10.53 -5.56 15.10
N GLY A 37 10.27 -4.51 15.87
CA GLY A 37 11.30 -3.60 16.38
C GLY A 37 12.07 -2.87 15.27
N LYS A 38 11.44 -2.63 14.11
CA LYS A 38 12.07 -1.98 12.96
C LYS A 38 11.56 -0.56 12.80
N ARG A 39 12.45 0.40 12.56
CA ARG A 39 12.05 1.78 12.21
C ARG A 39 11.67 1.85 10.74
N VAL A 40 10.44 2.27 10.47
CA VAL A 40 9.85 2.36 9.12
C VAL A 40 9.31 3.76 8.88
N ASN A 41 9.73 4.39 7.78
CA ASN A 41 9.12 5.62 7.29
C ASN A 41 8.19 5.29 6.11
N LEU A 42 6.88 5.47 6.30
CA LEU A 42 5.89 5.21 5.25
C LEU A 42 5.62 6.49 4.45
N VAL A 43 5.96 6.46 3.16
CA VAL A 43 5.64 7.52 2.20
C VAL A 43 4.50 7.05 1.31
N ILE A 44 3.43 7.85 1.23
CA ILE A 44 2.28 7.56 0.38
C ILE A 44 2.15 8.69 -0.64
N ALA A 45 1.93 8.31 -1.90
CA ALA A 45 1.68 9.23 -3.00
C ALA A 45 0.46 8.76 -3.80
N GLY A 46 -0.28 9.70 -4.39
CA GLY A 46 -1.43 9.38 -5.25
C GLY A 46 -2.72 9.01 -4.49
N GLU A 47 -2.92 9.47 -3.26
CA GLU A 47 -4.15 9.16 -2.48
C GLU A 47 -5.44 9.59 -3.21
N LYS A 48 -5.36 10.59 -4.10
CA LYS A 48 -6.48 11.12 -4.89
C LYS A 48 -6.75 10.34 -6.18
N THR A 49 -5.89 9.38 -6.54
CA THR A 49 -6.10 8.56 -7.73
C THR A 49 -7.37 7.74 -7.54
N GLU A 50 -8.22 7.71 -8.56
CA GLU A 50 -9.45 6.92 -8.55
C GLU A 50 -9.23 5.58 -9.25
N LEU A 51 -9.87 4.53 -8.74
CA LEU A 51 -9.84 3.18 -9.31
C LEU A 51 -11.21 2.52 -9.13
N ASP A 52 -11.53 1.53 -9.98
CA ASP A 52 -12.74 0.72 -9.81
C ASP A 52 -12.73 0.02 -8.45
N LYS A 53 -13.86 0.13 -7.73
CA LYS A 53 -14.01 -0.44 -6.38
C LYS A 53 -13.69 -1.92 -6.30
N ARG A 54 -14.08 -2.75 -7.29
CA ARG A 54 -13.80 -4.19 -7.26
C ARG A 54 -12.30 -4.45 -7.34
N MET A 55 -11.60 -3.70 -8.19
CA MET A 55 -10.14 -3.79 -8.26
C MET A 55 -9.48 -3.40 -6.94
N ILE A 56 -9.98 -2.38 -6.24
CA ILE A 56 -9.46 -2.01 -4.90
C ILE A 56 -9.67 -3.14 -3.89
N ASP A 57 -10.86 -3.75 -3.88
CA ASP A 57 -11.18 -4.84 -2.97
C ASP A 57 -10.31 -6.08 -3.24
N GLU A 58 -10.08 -6.41 -4.52
CA GLU A 58 -9.24 -7.53 -4.95
C GLU A 58 -7.74 -7.29 -4.69
N LEU A 59 -7.25 -6.07 -4.92
CA LEU A 59 -5.83 -5.70 -4.73
C LEU A 59 -5.49 -5.46 -3.25
N GLY A 60 -6.48 -5.22 -2.40
CA GLY A 60 -6.25 -4.80 -1.02
C GLY A 60 -5.38 -5.75 -0.22
N GLU A 61 -5.71 -7.05 -0.22
CA GLU A 61 -4.95 -8.06 0.53
C GLU A 61 -3.56 -8.34 -0.08
N PRO A 62 -3.41 -8.51 -1.41
CA PRO A 62 -2.10 -8.62 -2.04
C PRO A 62 -1.16 -7.45 -1.71
N LEU A 63 -1.66 -6.21 -1.72
CA LEU A 63 -0.84 -5.04 -1.42
C LEU A 63 -0.44 -4.98 0.06
N VAL A 64 -1.33 -5.34 0.98
CA VAL A 64 -0.97 -5.50 2.41
C VAL A 64 0.14 -6.55 2.57
N HIS A 65 0.03 -7.66 1.83
CA HIS A 65 1.04 -8.72 1.87
C HIS A 65 2.41 -8.22 1.38
N LEU A 66 2.46 -7.45 0.30
CA LEU A 66 3.71 -6.84 -0.19
C LEU A 66 4.34 -5.89 0.83
N VAL A 67 3.52 -5.08 1.50
CA VAL A 67 3.99 -4.19 2.58
C VAL A 67 4.56 -5.01 3.74
N ARG A 68 3.89 -6.10 4.14
CA ARG A 68 4.39 -7.00 5.19
C ARG A 68 5.73 -7.63 4.79
N ASN A 69 5.85 -8.17 3.58
CA ASN A 69 7.10 -8.77 3.09
C ASN A 69 8.25 -7.75 3.09
N SER A 70 7.95 -6.49 2.73
CA SER A 70 8.92 -5.41 2.75
C SER A 70 9.43 -5.14 4.18
N ILE A 71 8.56 -5.19 5.18
CA ILE A 71 8.97 -4.97 6.58
C ILE A 71 9.66 -6.21 7.16
N ASP A 72 9.12 -7.41 6.94
CA ASP A 72 9.63 -8.64 7.52
C ASP A 72 11.00 -9.02 6.95
N HIS A 73 11.16 -8.91 5.64
CA HIS A 73 12.36 -9.40 4.94
C HIS A 73 13.15 -8.30 4.22
N GLY A 74 12.49 -7.25 3.74
CA GLY A 74 13.14 -6.17 2.98
C GLY A 74 13.88 -5.15 3.85
N LEU A 75 13.44 -4.93 5.09
CA LEU A 75 14.05 -3.98 6.01
C LEU A 75 14.96 -4.69 7.02
N GLU A 76 16.21 -4.22 7.10
CA GLU A 76 17.15 -4.63 8.14
C GLU A 76 16.74 -4.06 9.50
N SER A 77 17.12 -4.75 10.59
CA SER A 77 16.98 -4.21 11.94
C SER A 77 17.87 -2.98 12.15
N PRO A 78 17.55 -2.10 13.12
CA PRO A 78 18.38 -0.93 13.43
C PRO A 78 19.85 -1.31 13.72
N GLU A 79 20.08 -2.41 14.43
CA GLU A 79 21.42 -2.94 14.72
C GLU A 79 22.18 -3.29 13.43
N VAL A 80 21.56 -4.05 12.52
CA VAL A 80 22.19 -4.43 11.24
C VAL A 80 22.43 -3.21 10.35
N ARG A 81 21.58 -2.17 10.44
CA ARG A 81 21.81 -0.90 9.73
C ARG A 81 23.05 -0.19 10.26
N ALA A 82 23.16 -0.06 11.59
CA ALA A 82 24.28 0.59 12.24
C ALA A 82 25.61 -0.12 11.93
N ASP A 83 25.64 -1.46 12.01
CA ASP A 83 26.81 -2.28 11.66
C ASP A 83 27.24 -2.09 10.20
N ARG A 84 26.29 -1.76 9.31
CA ARG A 84 26.54 -1.50 7.88
C ARG A 84 26.72 0.00 7.57
N GLY A 85 26.78 0.87 8.58
CA GLY A 85 26.95 2.31 8.41
C GLY A 85 25.76 3.02 7.76
N LYS A 86 24.57 2.42 7.80
CA LYS A 86 23.33 2.99 7.25
C LYS A 86 22.63 3.87 8.30
N PRO A 87 21.88 4.90 7.87
CA PRO A 87 21.04 5.68 8.79
C PRO A 87 19.98 4.81 9.46
N GLU A 88 19.66 5.13 10.72
CA GLU A 88 18.65 4.42 11.51
C GLU A 88 17.22 4.59 10.98
#